data_AF-A0A920T4Y3-F1
#
_entry.id   AF-A0A920T4Y3-F1
#
_cell.length_a   1.000
_cell.length_b   1.000
_cell.length_c   1.000
_cell.angle_alpha   90.00
_cell.angle_beta   90.00
_cell.angle_gamma   90.00
#
_symmetry.space_group_name_H-M   'P 1'
#
loop_
_entity.id
_entity.type
_entity.pdbx_description
1 polymer ?
#
loop_
_entity_poly.entity_id
_entity_poly.type
_entity_poly.pdbx_seq_one_letter_code
_entity_poly.pdbx_strand_id
1 'polypeptide(L)'
;MIGGKGQKKLSLFLKTCDIEKVLTVDHELVKSYNADGYSSIVSQVIETLSPNLVIAGHTYQTRDFMPRVSAKLRIPFIPDIVSVIDNKYIKQVFNAKLNAEISSSMNQLYLVFNLLLSVKKI
;
A
#
# COMPACT_ATOMS: atom_id res chain seq x y z
N MET A 1 -3.15 -8.34 -0.32
CA MET A 1 -3.93 -8.87 0.82
C MET A 1 -5.38 -8.46 0.66
N ILE A 2 -6.32 -9.39 0.81
CA ILE A 2 -7.76 -9.09 0.78
C ILE A 2 -8.33 -9.24 2.19
N GLY A 3 -9.05 -8.23 2.68
CA GLY A 3 -9.85 -8.28 3.91
C GLY A 3 -11.30 -7.85 3.62
N GLY A 4 -12.26 -8.31 4.42
CA GLY A 4 -13.69 -7.94 4.31
C GLY A 4 -14.58 -8.93 3.52
N LYS A 5 -15.85 -8.57 3.27
CA LYS A 5 -16.84 -9.39 2.54
C LYS A 5 -16.54 -9.43 1.03
N GLY A 6 -16.71 -10.60 0.39
CA GLY A 6 -16.58 -10.77 -1.08
C GLY A 6 -15.25 -11.38 -1.58
N GLN A 7 -14.45 -11.94 -0.67
CA GLN A 7 -13.06 -12.39 -0.95
C GLN A 7 -12.93 -13.40 -2.09
N LYS A 8 -13.90 -14.32 -2.25
CA LYS A 8 -13.82 -15.41 -3.24
C LYS A 8 -13.85 -14.92 -4.69
N LYS A 9 -14.63 -13.88 -5.00
CA LYS A 9 -14.73 -13.35 -6.37
C LYS A 9 -13.49 -12.55 -6.74
N LEU A 10 -12.98 -11.76 -5.80
CA LEU A 10 -11.78 -10.95 -5.99
C LEU A 10 -10.50 -11.80 -6.06
N SER A 11 -10.39 -12.84 -5.24
CA SER A 11 -9.24 -13.75 -5.31
C SER A 11 -9.17 -14.48 -6.66
N LEU A 12 -10.31 -14.84 -7.24
CA LEU A 12 -10.37 -15.46 -8.56
C LEU A 12 -9.93 -14.50 -9.67
N PHE A 13 -10.33 -13.24 -9.60
CA PHE A 13 -9.86 -12.20 -10.52
C PHE A 13 -8.35 -11.96 -10.39
N LEU A 14 -7.82 -11.87 -9.17
CA LEU A 14 -6.38 -11.65 -8.98
C LEU A 14 -5.52 -12.81 -9.48
N LYS A 15 -6.06 -14.04 -9.50
CA LYS A 15 -5.38 -15.18 -10.13
C LYS A 15 -5.23 -15.06 -11.65
N THR A 16 -5.96 -14.16 -12.32
CA THR A 16 -5.77 -13.90 -13.75
C THR A 16 -4.68 -12.86 -14.04
N CYS A 17 -4.14 -12.22 -12.99
CA CYS A 17 -3.00 -11.33 -13.09
C CYS A 17 -1.70 -12.10 -12.85
N ASP A 18 -0.56 -11.52 -13.28
CA ASP A 18 0.77 -12.06 -13.00
C ASP A 18 1.14 -11.82 -11.52
N ILE A 19 0.63 -12.68 -10.65
CA ILE A 19 0.79 -12.60 -9.19
C ILE A 19 1.22 -13.98 -8.69
N GLU A 20 2.39 -14.04 -8.07
CA GLU A 20 2.94 -15.28 -7.51
C GLU A 20 2.07 -15.84 -6.37
N LYS A 21 1.59 -14.98 -5.48
CA LYS A 21 0.83 -15.39 -4.29
C LYS A 21 -0.25 -14.40 -3.91
N VAL A 22 -1.43 -14.93 -3.60
CA VAL A 22 -2.56 -14.17 -3.04
C VAL A 22 -2.75 -14.54 -1.57
N LEU A 23 -2.78 -13.53 -0.71
CA LEU A 23 -3.04 -13.67 0.72
C LEU A 23 -4.45 -13.17 1.04
N THR A 24 -5.27 -14.04 1.61
CA THR A 24 -6.62 -13.75 2.11
C THR A 24 -6.61 -13.74 3.62
N VAL A 25 -7.15 -12.69 4.23
CA VAL A 25 -7.31 -12.62 5.69
C VAL A 25 -8.79 -12.74 6.02
N ASP A 26 -9.14 -13.79 6.75
CA ASP A 26 -10.45 -13.99 7.35
C ASP A 26 -10.32 -13.88 8.86
N HIS A 27 -10.59 -12.69 9.40
CA HIS A 27 -10.47 -12.40 10.82
C HIS A 27 -11.53 -11.38 11.24
N GLU A 28 -12.09 -11.54 12.44
CA GLU A 28 -13.17 -10.68 12.98
C GLU A 28 -12.80 -9.19 12.94
N LEU A 29 -11.54 -8.87 13.30
CA LEU A 29 -11.01 -7.50 13.33
C LEU A 29 -11.03 -6.76 11.98
N VAL A 30 -11.19 -7.47 10.86
CA VAL A 30 -11.17 -6.88 9.51
C VAL A 30 -12.46 -7.14 8.72
N LYS A 31 -13.52 -7.67 9.37
CA LYS A 31 -14.84 -7.87 8.74
C LYS A 31 -15.45 -6.56 8.24
N SER A 32 -15.31 -5.51 9.04
CA SER A 32 -15.56 -4.12 8.68
C SER A 32 -14.27 -3.32 8.82
N TYR A 33 -14.23 -2.15 8.20
CA TYR A 33 -13.05 -1.29 8.32
C TYR A 33 -12.91 -0.76 9.75
N ASN A 34 -11.75 -1.02 10.35
CA ASN A 34 -11.27 -0.41 11.59
C ASN A 34 -9.75 -0.21 11.45
N ALA A 35 -9.27 1.02 11.63
CA ALA A 35 -7.86 1.37 11.47
C ALA A 35 -6.94 0.48 12.33
N ASP A 36 -7.32 0.17 13.57
CA ASP A 36 -6.46 -0.60 14.49
C ASP A 36 -6.39 -2.08 14.09
N GLY A 37 -7.54 -2.67 13.71
CA GLY A 37 -7.61 -4.04 13.22
C GLY A 37 -6.77 -4.23 11.96
N TYR A 38 -6.92 -3.32 10.99
CA TYR A 38 -6.12 -3.34 9.76
C TYR A 38 -4.64 -3.11 10.05
N SER A 39 -4.28 -2.12 10.87
CA SER A 39 -2.88 -1.85 11.24
C SER A 39 -2.22 -3.07 11.87
N SER A 40 -2.91 -3.75 12.78
CA SER A 40 -2.40 -4.94 13.46
C SER A 40 -2.12 -6.09 12.48
N ILE A 41 -3.12 -6.44 11.66
CA ILE A 41 -3.02 -7.53 10.68
C ILE A 41 -1.94 -7.24 9.63
N VAL A 42 -1.94 -6.04 9.06
CA VAL A 42 -0.93 -5.65 8.06
C VAL A 42 0.47 -5.73 8.66
N SER A 43 0.66 -5.26 9.89
CA SER A 43 1.97 -5.34 10.55
C SER A 43 2.45 -6.78 10.69
N GLN A 44 1.59 -7.69 11.17
CA GLN A 44 1.93 -9.11 11.32
C GLN A 44 2.31 -9.76 9.98
N VAL A 45 1.58 -9.44 8.92
CA VAL A 45 1.88 -9.96 7.57
C VAL A 45 3.24 -9.46 7.09
N ILE A 46 3.55 -8.18 7.31
CA ILE A 46 4.84 -7.61 6.89
C ILE A 46 5.99 -8.19 7.72
N GLU A 47 5.85 -8.32 9.04
CA GLU A 47 6.86 -8.96 9.88
C GLU A 47 7.13 -10.41 9.44
N THR A 48 6.06 -11.16 9.13
CA THR A 48 6.15 -12.57 8.73
C THR A 48 6.81 -12.75 7.36
N LEU A 49 6.46 -11.92 6.39
CA LEU A 49 6.93 -12.08 5.00
C LEU A 49 8.17 -11.24 4.69
N SER A 50 8.47 -10.26 5.54
CA SER A 50 9.59 -9.31 5.40
C SER A 50 9.79 -8.80 3.96
N PRO A 51 8.73 -8.29 3.29
CA PRO A 51 8.85 -7.78 1.92
C PRO A 51 9.78 -6.56 1.87
N ASN A 52 10.52 -6.40 0.77
CA ASN A 52 11.32 -5.20 0.51
C ASN A 52 10.46 -3.98 0.16
N LEU A 53 9.31 -4.20 -0.46
CA LEU A 53 8.44 -3.14 -0.94
C LEU A 53 6.98 -3.48 -0.66
N VAL A 54 6.25 -2.53 -0.06
CA VAL A 54 4.81 -2.63 0.11
C VAL A 54 4.14 -1.51 -0.68
N ILE A 55 3.30 -1.88 -1.65
CA ILE A 55 2.50 -0.94 -2.43
C ILE A 55 1.04 -1.06 -2.01
N ALA A 56 0.40 0.07 -1.74
CA ALA A 56 -1.02 0.13 -1.45
C ALA A 56 -1.74 1.23 -2.25
N GLY A 57 -3.03 1.04 -2.51
CA GLY A 57 -3.85 2.03 -3.20
C GLY A 57 -4.16 3.25 -2.33
N HIS A 58 -4.30 4.41 -2.95
CA HIS A 58 -4.65 5.67 -2.30
C HIS A 58 -6.14 5.76 -1.97
N THR A 59 -6.55 5.03 -0.93
CA THR A 59 -7.89 5.09 -0.34
C THR A 59 -7.87 5.80 1.01
N TYR A 60 -9.02 6.29 1.47
CA TYR A 60 -9.15 6.85 2.82
C TYR A 60 -8.71 5.86 3.90
N GLN A 61 -8.99 4.56 3.69
CA GLN A 61 -8.58 3.50 4.61
C GLN A 61 -7.06 3.38 4.70
N THR A 62 -6.37 3.23 3.56
CA THR A 62 -4.91 3.13 3.53
C THR A 62 -4.25 4.36 4.16
N ARG A 63 -4.77 5.55 3.89
CA ARG A 63 -4.25 6.80 4.46
C ARG A 63 -4.40 6.89 5.98
N ASP A 64 -5.34 6.16 6.56
CA ASP A 64 -5.61 6.15 8.00
C ASP A 64 -4.81 5.04 8.74
N PHE A 65 -4.72 3.82 8.18
CA PHE A 65 -3.99 2.73 8.85
C PHE A 65 -2.49 2.65 8.51
N MET A 66 -2.08 2.96 7.27
CA MET A 66 -0.70 2.71 6.82
C MET A 66 0.36 3.55 7.57
N PRO A 67 0.11 4.84 7.92
CA PRO A 67 1.05 5.60 8.76
C PRO A 67 1.30 4.94 10.11
N ARG A 68 0.28 4.30 10.70
CA ARG A 68 0.41 3.59 11.99
C ARG A 68 1.29 2.35 11.85
N VAL A 69 1.13 1.60 10.76
CA VAL A 69 1.97 0.44 10.42
C VAL A 69 3.43 0.88 10.22
N SER A 70 3.66 1.95 9.47
CA SER A 70 4.97 2.55 9.27
C SER A 70 5.65 2.93 10.58
N ALA A 71 4.94 3.65 11.45
CA ALA A 71 5.46 4.05 12.75
C ALA A 71 5.80 2.85 13.64
N LYS A 72 4.91 1.84 13.68
CA LYS A 72 5.10 0.62 14.47
C LYS A 72 6.32 -0.18 14.04
N LEU A 73 6.49 -0.36 12.72
CA LEU A 73 7.56 -1.19 12.16
C LEU A 73 8.84 -0.40 11.84
N ARG A 74 8.84 0.92 12.06
CA ARG A 74 9.97 1.82 11.74
C ARG A 74 10.43 1.74 10.29
N ILE A 75 9.49 1.53 9.37
CA ILE A 75 9.76 1.47 7.93
C ILE A 75 9.29 2.77 7.29
N PRO A 76 10.11 3.44 6.45
CA PRO A 76 9.71 4.70 5.83
C PRO A 76 8.45 4.57 5.00
N PHE A 77 7.60 5.59 5.05
CA PHE A 77 6.34 5.67 4.33
C PHE A 77 6.28 6.91 3.46
N ILE A 78 6.09 6.70 2.15
CA ILE A 78 5.96 7.78 1.17
C ILE A 78 4.55 7.71 0.55
N PRO A 79 3.61 8.55 1.01
CA PRO A 79 2.28 8.63 0.44
C PRO A 79 2.26 9.50 -0.82
N ASP A 80 1.22 9.30 -1.63
CA ASP A 80 0.84 10.15 -2.77
C ASP A 80 1.87 10.18 -3.90
N ILE A 81 2.50 9.03 -4.16
CA ILE A 81 3.44 8.88 -5.27
C ILE A 81 2.68 8.93 -6.59
N VAL A 82 3.24 9.67 -7.53
CA VAL A 82 2.72 9.86 -8.90
C VAL A 82 3.61 9.23 -9.96
N SER A 83 4.89 9.01 -9.68
CA SER A 83 5.84 8.37 -10.60
C SER A 83 7.01 7.75 -9.85
N VAL A 84 7.63 6.72 -10.45
CA VAL A 84 8.85 6.09 -9.98
C VAL A 84 9.83 5.98 -11.14
N ILE A 85 11.04 6.53 -10.98
CA ILE A 85 12.10 6.53 -12.00
C ILE A 85 13.40 6.18 -11.29
N ASP A 86 14.07 5.09 -11.67
CA ASP A 86 15.39 4.69 -11.11
C ASP A 86 15.46 4.73 -9.57
N ASN A 87 14.48 4.11 -8.89
CA ASN A 87 14.32 4.14 -7.41
C ASN A 87 14.13 5.53 -6.78
N LYS A 88 13.79 6.53 -7.59
CA LYS A 88 13.34 7.85 -7.12
C LYS A 88 11.82 7.91 -7.20
N TYR A 89 11.21 8.33 -6.10
CA TYR A 89 9.77 8.44 -5.94
C TYR A 89 9.37 9.90 -6.11
N ILE A 90 8.52 10.18 -7.08
CA ILE A 90 8.03 11.53 -7.34
C ILE A 90 6.69 11.71 -6.63
N LYS A 91 6.61 12.74 -5.80
CA LYS A 91 5.39 13.16 -5.10
C LYS A 91 5.04 14.60 -5.50
N GLN A 92 3.76 14.87 -5.69
CA GLN A 92 3.26 16.23 -5.85
C GLN A 92 3.10 16.92 -4.49
N VAL A 93 3.60 18.16 -4.38
CA VAL A 93 3.51 19.00 -3.19
C VAL A 93 3.01 20.41 -3.55
N PHE A 94 2.57 21.17 -2.54
CA PHE A 94 2.00 22.52 -2.72
C PHE A 94 0.85 22.57 -3.75
N ASN A 95 -0.15 21.70 -3.58
CA ASN A 95 -1.30 21.58 -4.50
C ASN A 95 -0.86 21.30 -5.95
N ALA A 96 0.04 20.33 -6.12
CA ALA A 96 0.61 19.90 -7.40
C ALA A 96 1.38 20.98 -8.18
N LYS A 97 1.76 22.09 -7.54
CA LYS A 97 2.59 23.13 -8.17
C LYS A 97 4.05 22.70 -8.28
N LEU A 98 4.52 21.80 -7.41
CA LEU A 98 5.88 21.31 -7.41
C LEU A 98 5.91 19.78 -7.33
N ASN A 99 6.92 19.21 -7.96
CA ASN A 99 7.27 17.81 -7.82
C ASN A 99 8.46 17.71 -6.86
N ALA A 100 8.31 16.90 -5.82
CA ALA A 100 9.38 16.53 -4.92
C ALA A 100 9.91 15.15 -5.34
N GLU A 101 11.22 15.08 -5.55
CA GLU A 101 11.92 13.81 -5.72
C GLU A 101 12.35 13.29 -4.34
N ILE A 102 12.01 12.03 -4.06
CA ILE A 102 12.32 11.38 -2.78
C ILE A 102 13.09 10.11 -3.09
N SER A 103 14.19 9.87 -2.37
CA SER A 103 14.92 8.62 -2.38
C SER A 103 15.04 8.09 -0.96
N SER A 104 15.20 6.77 -0.81
CA SER A 104 15.43 6.14 0.47
C SER A 104 16.68 5.28 0.39
N SER A 105 17.52 5.34 1.43
CA SER A 105 18.66 4.44 1.62
C SER A 105 18.27 3.14 2.34
N MET A 106 16.99 2.98 2.71
CA MET A 106 16.49 1.79 3.39
C MET A 106 16.07 0.71 2.40
N ASN A 107 16.34 -0.55 2.73
CA ASN A 107 15.96 -1.71 1.90
C ASN A 107 14.47 -2.08 1.98
N GLN A 108 13.75 -1.57 2.99
CA GLN A 108 12.32 -1.74 3.15
C GLN A 108 11.62 -0.40 3.05
N LEU A 109 10.56 -0.35 2.24
CA LEU A 109 9.84 0.88 1.96
C LEU A 109 8.34 0.65 1.74
N TYR A 110 7.51 1.55 2.27
CA TYR A 110 6.07 1.57 2.03
C TYR A 110 5.67 2.71 1.09
N LEU A 111 4.95 2.37 0.03
CA LEU A 111 4.49 3.30 -1.00
C LEU A 111 2.97 3.27 -1.12
N VAL A 112 2.39 4.46 -1.28
CA VAL A 112 0.99 4.61 -1.67
C VAL A 112 0.90 5.46 -2.92
N PHE A 113 0.36 4.87 -3.99
CA PHE A 113 0.21 5.54 -5.27
C PHE A 113 -1.09 6.33 -5.35
N ASN A 114 -0.98 7.60 -5.69
CA ASN A 114 -2.14 8.43 -6.00
C ASN A 114 -2.72 8.00 -7.36
N LEU A 115 -3.93 7.45 -7.36
CA LEU A 115 -4.65 7.03 -8.57
C LEU A 115 -5.18 8.19 -9.42
N LEU A 116 -4.91 9.46 -9.06
CA LEU A 116 -5.34 10.63 -9.83
C LEU A 116 -4.56 10.87 -11.14
N LEU A 117 -3.56 10.05 -11.46
CA LEU A 117 -3.04 10.02 -12.82
C LEU A 117 -3.93 9.12 -13.67
N SER A 118 -4.84 9.79 -14.38
CA SER A 118 -5.45 9.29 -15.61
C SER A 118 -4.42 8.44 -16.35
N VAL A 119 -4.74 7.16 -16.52
CA VAL A 119 -4.07 6.27 -17.46
C VAL A 119 -4.27 6.90 -18.84
N LYS A 120 -3.42 7.86 -19.19
CA LYS A 120 -3.16 8.16 -20.59
C LYS A 120 -2.50 6.90 -21.11
N LYS A 121 -3.33 6.06 -21.75
CA LYS A 121 -2.94 4.97 -22.62
C LYS A 121 -1.59 5.30 -23.25
N ILE A 122 -0.59 4.49 -22.92
CA ILE A 122 0.47 4.18 -23.88
C ILE A 122 -0.18 3.25 -24.90
#